data_AF-A0A6I2R6J1-F1
#
_entry.id   AF-A0A6I2R6J1-F1
#
_cell.length_a   1.000
_cell.length_b   1.000
_cell.length_c   1.000
_cell.angle_alpha   90.00
_cell.angle_beta   90.00
_cell.angle_gamma   90.00
#
_symmetry.space_group_name_H-M   'P 1'
#
loop_
_entity.id
_entity.type
_entity.pdbx_description
1 polymer ?
#
loop_
_entity_poly.entity_id
_entity_poly.type
_entity_poly.pdbx_seq_one_letter_code
_entity_poly.pdbx_strand_id
1 'polypeptide(L)'
;MSIDQLDLILYDMYRMDAWLPPLFGKWTEDYKKASYSQWAVDELRDFIAERIYPRKEGSIDEFCKLTHEFMMKTAKYARVNPNTSLMFRSASEMAANILDLLRAME
;
A
#
# COMPACT_ATOMS: atom_id res chain seq x y z
N MET A 1 5.34 -11.89 -12.52
CA MET A 1 5.87 -11.02 -11.47
C MET A 1 6.00 -11.82 -10.19
N SER A 2 7.16 -11.77 -9.54
CA SER A 2 7.39 -12.43 -8.24
C SER A 2 7.08 -11.49 -7.08
N ILE A 3 6.91 -12.05 -5.88
CA ILE A 3 6.76 -11.26 -4.64
C ILE A 3 7.98 -10.37 -4.40
N ASP A 4 9.19 -10.84 -4.69
CA ASP A 4 10.41 -10.04 -4.52
C ASP A 4 10.44 -8.85 -5.50
N GLN A 5 9.93 -9.02 -6.73
CA GLN A 5 9.78 -7.91 -7.68
C GLN A 5 8.74 -6.89 -7.21
N LEU A 6 7.61 -7.36 -6.67
CA LEU A 6 6.63 -6.46 -6.05
C LEU A 6 7.26 -5.69 -4.88
N ASP A 7 7.98 -6.37 -4.00
CA ASP A 7 8.64 -5.76 -2.83
C ASP A 7 9.61 -4.64 -3.25
N LEU A 8 10.40 -4.86 -4.31
CA LEU A 8 11.27 -3.84 -4.88
C LEU A 8 10.50 -2.61 -5.40
N ILE A 9 9.39 -2.82 -6.10
CA ILE A 9 8.52 -1.73 -6.59
C ILE A 9 7.95 -0.92 -5.43
N LEU A 10 7.44 -1.61 -4.41
CA LEU A 10 6.88 -0.97 -3.22
C LEU A 10 7.95 -0.17 -2.47
N TYR A 11 9.15 -0.73 -2.34
CA TYR A 11 10.30 -0.06 -1.73
C TYR A 11 10.66 1.21 -2.50
N ASP A 12 10.79 1.15 -3.82
CA ASP A 12 11.18 2.31 -4.64
C ASP A 12 10.16 3.45 -4.55
N MET A 13 8.87 3.13 -4.58
CA MET A 13 7.80 4.14 -4.58
C MET A 13 7.56 4.78 -3.21
N TYR A 14 7.61 3.99 -2.15
CA TYR A 14 7.16 4.44 -0.82
C TYR A 14 8.29 4.55 0.19
N ARG A 15 9.35 3.76 0.07
CA ARG A 15 10.46 3.75 1.02
C ARG A 15 11.54 4.74 0.58
N MET A 16 11.15 6.00 0.56
CA MET A 16 12.07 7.14 0.54
C MET A 16 12.49 7.47 1.97
N ASP A 17 13.76 7.81 2.18
CA ASP A 17 14.29 8.30 3.47
C ASP A 17 13.66 9.67 3.81
N ALA A 18 12.41 9.65 4.25
CA ALA A 18 11.68 10.84 4.65
C ALA A 18 12.16 11.26 6.04
N TRP A 19 13.19 12.11 6.08
CA TRP A 19 13.56 12.81 7.31
C TRP A 19 12.62 14.00 7.52
N LEU A 20 11.42 13.71 8.03
CA LEU A 20 10.50 14.73 8.48
C LEU A 20 10.91 15.14 9.91
N PRO A 21 11.25 16.41 10.17
CA PRO A 21 11.63 16.84 11.50
C PRO A 21 10.49 16.53 12.47
N PRO A 22 10.79 15.95 13.66
CA PRO A 22 9.76 15.61 14.62
C PRO A 22 8.96 16.86 15.03
N LEU A 23 7.72 16.91 14.56
CA LEU A 23 6.55 17.44 15.27
C LEU A 23 6.61 18.91 15.72
N PHE A 24 6.33 19.85 14.80
CA PHE A 24 5.63 21.09 15.14
C PHE A 24 4.65 21.52 14.05
N GLY A 25 3.36 21.60 14.39
CA GLY A 25 2.31 22.27 13.61
C GLY A 25 1.99 21.61 12.26
N LYS A 26 2.35 22.28 11.17
CA LYS A 26 1.84 22.03 9.81
C LYS A 26 2.11 20.64 9.23
N TRP A 27 3.12 19.92 9.70
CA TRP A 27 3.58 18.66 9.11
C TRP A 27 3.05 17.38 9.78
N THR A 28 2.23 17.50 10.83
CA THR A 28 1.77 16.34 11.62
C THR A 28 0.93 15.37 10.79
N GLU A 29 0.05 15.88 9.93
CA GLU A 29 -0.80 15.03 9.10
C GLU A 29 -0.02 14.37 7.97
N ASP A 30 0.95 15.08 7.36
CA ASP A 30 1.85 14.51 6.35
C ASP A 30 2.72 13.40 6.95
N TYR A 31 3.23 13.60 8.16
CA TYR A 31 3.97 12.58 8.89
C TYR A 31 3.12 11.33 9.15
N LYS A 32 1.88 11.51 9.62
CA LYS A 32 0.95 10.39 9.84
C LYS A 32 0.66 9.66 8.53
N LYS A 33 0.33 10.40 7.45
CA LYS A 33 0.04 9.82 6.14
C LYS A 33 1.24 9.04 5.59
N ALA A 34 2.45 9.59 5.68
CA ALA A 34 3.68 8.89 5.31
C ALA A 34 3.86 7.60 6.13
N SER A 35 3.72 7.69 7.46
CA SER A 35 3.83 6.54 8.37
C SER A 35 2.81 5.45 8.07
N TYR A 36 1.55 5.82 7.81
CA TYR A 36 0.50 4.86 7.45
C TYR A 36 0.69 4.28 6.05
N SER A 37 1.28 5.03 5.12
CA SER A 37 1.60 4.51 3.79
C SER A 37 2.70 3.46 3.87
N GLN A 38 3.72 3.65 4.72
CA GLN A 38 4.73 2.61 5.00
C GLN A 38 4.12 1.35 5.58
N TRP A 39 3.27 1.49 6.60
CA TRP A 39 2.55 0.33 7.15
C TRP A 39 1.72 -0.39 6.07
N ALA A 40 1.01 0.36 5.23
CA ALA A 40 0.16 -0.22 4.19
C ALA A 40 0.95 -0.99 3.13
N VAL A 41 2.21 -0.61 2.87
CA VAL A 41 3.10 -1.32 1.94
C VAL A 41 3.38 -2.74 2.42
N ASP A 42 3.76 -2.89 3.69
CA ASP A 42 4.01 -4.20 4.30
C ASP A 42 2.74 -5.06 4.25
N GLU A 43 1.58 -4.47 4.59
CA GLU A 43 0.28 -5.16 4.57
C GLU A 43 -0.14 -5.60 3.16
N LEU A 44 0.09 -4.78 2.14
CA LEU A 44 -0.25 -5.13 0.76
C LEU A 44 0.61 -6.31 0.28
N ARG A 45 1.91 -6.28 0.59
CA ARG A 45 2.85 -7.36 0.26
C ARG A 45 2.39 -8.67 0.90
N ASP A 46 2.12 -8.66 2.20
CA ASP A 46 1.69 -9.85 2.94
C ASP A 46 0.32 -10.35 2.44
N PHE A 47 -0.62 -9.44 2.19
CA PHE A 47 -1.95 -9.75 1.65
C PHE A 47 -1.89 -10.49 0.31
N ILE A 48 -0.97 -10.09 -0.58
CA ILE A 48 -0.77 -10.74 -1.88
C ILE A 48 -0.05 -12.07 -1.68
N ALA A 49 1.03 -12.11 -0.90
CA ALA A 49 1.82 -13.30 -0.65
C ALA A 49 0.97 -14.44 -0.06
N GLU A 50 0.09 -14.13 0.89
CA GLU A 50 -0.84 -15.09 1.49
C GLU A 50 -1.83 -15.67 0.47
N ARG A 51 -2.31 -14.85 -0.48
CA ARG A 51 -3.32 -15.28 -1.47
C ARG A 51 -2.76 -16.13 -2.60
N ILE A 52 -1.49 -15.90 -2.97
CA ILE A 52 -0.87 -16.68 -4.05
C ILE A 52 -0.15 -17.94 -3.52
N TYR A 53 0.04 -18.06 -2.21
CA TYR A 53 0.64 -19.23 -1.57
C TYR A 53 -0.01 -20.55 -2.06
N PRO A 54 0.79 -21.60 -2.36
CA PRO A 54 2.23 -21.74 -2.15
C PRO A 54 3.12 -21.15 -3.26
N ARG A 55 2.53 -20.52 -4.28
CA ARG A 55 3.30 -19.87 -5.35
C ARG A 55 3.98 -18.61 -4.81
N LYS A 56 5.10 -18.25 -5.45
CA LYS A 56 5.84 -17.00 -5.17
C LYS A 56 5.80 -16.01 -6.34
N GLU A 57 5.06 -16.36 -7.39
CA GLU A 57 4.91 -15.58 -8.60
C GLU A 57 3.53 -15.78 -9.24
N GLY A 58 3.13 -14.78 -10.01
CA GLY A 58 1.85 -14.73 -10.72
C GLY A 58 1.91 -13.78 -11.91
N SER A 59 0.81 -13.66 -12.65
CA SER A 59 0.70 -12.68 -13.74
C SER A 59 0.54 -11.27 -13.18
N ILE A 60 0.87 -10.24 -13.98
CA ILE A 60 0.61 -8.85 -13.59
C ILE A 60 -0.89 -8.62 -13.34
N ASP A 61 -1.76 -9.15 -14.20
CA ASP A 61 -3.23 -9.12 -14.03
C ASP A 61 -3.69 -9.73 -12.69
N GLU A 62 -3.08 -10.83 -12.23
CA GLU A 62 -3.39 -11.41 -10.91
C GLU A 62 -3.04 -10.41 -9.79
N PHE A 63 -1.87 -9.78 -9.87
CA PHE A 63 -1.47 -8.76 -8.89
C PHE A 63 -2.32 -7.49 -8.96
N CYS A 64 -2.75 -7.06 -10.15
CA CYS A 64 -3.72 -5.98 -10.34
C CYS A 64 -5.04 -6.28 -9.61
N LYS A 65 -5.59 -7.49 -9.78
CA LYS A 65 -6.84 -7.91 -9.12
C LYS A 65 -6.70 -7.92 -7.60
N LEU A 66 -5.61 -8.46 -7.08
CA LEU A 66 -5.36 -8.55 -5.65
C LEU A 66 -5.16 -7.16 -5.03
N THR A 67 -4.40 -6.28 -5.70
CA THR A 67 -4.19 -4.89 -5.26
C THR A 67 -5.51 -4.11 -5.26
N HIS A 68 -6.36 -4.31 -6.28
CA HIS A 68 -7.70 -3.73 -6.32
C HIS A 68 -8.59 -4.24 -5.17
N GLU A 69 -8.55 -5.54 -4.85
CA GLU A 69 -9.28 -6.09 -3.71
C GLU A 69 -8.84 -5.45 -2.39
N PHE A 70 -7.52 -5.33 -2.17
CA PHE A 70 -6.95 -4.67 -1.00
C PHE A 70 -7.40 -3.20 -0.89
N MET A 71 -7.34 -2.45 -2.00
CA MET A 71 -7.81 -1.07 -2.08
C MET A 71 -9.29 -0.96 -1.67
N MET A 72 -10.15 -1.80 -2.21
CA MET A 72 -11.58 -1.77 -1.89
C MET A 72 -11.85 -2.15 -0.42
N LYS A 73 -11.10 -3.10 0.11
CA LYS A 73 -11.21 -3.54 1.51
C LYS A 73 -10.79 -2.43 2.48
N THR A 74 -9.64 -1.78 2.24
CA THR A 74 -9.17 -0.65 3.06
C THR A 74 -10.09 0.55 2.95
N ALA A 75 -10.59 0.91 1.76
CA ALA A 75 -11.61 1.95 1.58
C ALA A 75 -12.90 1.68 2.37
N LYS A 76 -13.31 0.41 2.48
CA LYS A 76 -14.44 0.01 3.32
C LYS A 76 -14.14 0.23 4.80
N TYR A 77 -13.00 -0.23 5.30
CA TYR A 77 -12.64 -0.08 6.72
C TYR A 77 -12.43 1.38 7.14
N ALA A 78 -11.98 2.25 6.23
CA ALA A 78 -11.85 3.68 6.48
C ALA A 78 -13.18 4.36 6.91
N ARG A 79 -14.32 3.74 6.57
CA ARG A 79 -15.67 4.24 6.91
C ARG A 79 -16.23 3.67 8.22
N VAL A 80 -15.58 2.65 8.80
CA VAL A 80 -16.10 1.92 9.97
C VAL A 80 -15.74 2.61 11.28
N ASN A 81 -14.48 3.00 11.45
CA ASN A 81 -13.98 3.60 12.68
C ASN A 81 -13.29 4.94 12.37
N PRO A 82 -13.81 6.08 12.88
CA PRO A 82 -13.21 7.40 12.67
C PRO A 82 -11.75 7.47 13.13
N ASN A 83 -11.38 6.78 14.22
CA ASN A 83 -10.03 6.84 14.80
C ASN A 83 -8.98 6.17 13.91
N THR A 84 -9.38 5.17 13.11
CA THR A 84 -8.50 4.47 12.16
C THR A 84 -8.75 4.89 10.71
N SER A 85 -9.64 5.85 10.49
CA SER A 85 -10.07 6.26 9.15
C SER A 85 -8.90 6.75 8.30
N LEU A 86 -8.01 7.57 8.87
CA LEU A 86 -6.85 8.12 8.17
C LEU A 86 -5.87 7.02 7.73
N MET A 87 -5.65 6.03 8.59
CA MET A 87 -4.77 4.88 8.31
C MET A 87 -5.29 4.07 7.12
N PHE A 88 -6.57 3.69 7.15
CA PHE A 88 -7.18 2.93 6.06
C PHE A 88 -7.37 3.74 4.77
N ARG A 89 -7.60 5.05 4.88
CA ARG A 89 -7.64 5.93 3.70
C ARG A 89 -6.27 6.04 3.04
N SER A 90 -5.22 6.23 3.83
CA SER A 90 -3.83 6.25 3.33
C SER A 90 -3.48 4.93 2.64
N ALA A 91 -3.89 3.79 3.21
CA ALA A 91 -3.69 2.48 2.59
C ALA A 91 -4.44 2.31 1.26
N SER A 92 -5.68 2.80 1.18
CA SER A 92 -6.45 2.76 -0.08
C SER A 92 -5.85 3.66 -1.15
N GLU A 93 -5.39 4.86 -0.80
CA GLU A 93 -4.72 5.78 -1.73
C GLU A 93 -3.40 5.19 -2.22
N MET A 94 -2.62 4.60 -1.30
CA MET A 94 -1.38 3.90 -1.61
C MET A 94 -1.61 2.76 -2.63
N ALA A 95 -2.61 1.91 -2.35
CA ALA A 95 -2.94 0.79 -3.21
C ALA A 95 -3.46 1.22 -4.60
N ALA A 96 -4.15 2.36 -4.69
CA ALA A 96 -4.57 2.92 -5.96
C ALA A 96 -3.36 3.31 -6.84
N ASN A 97 -2.36 3.98 -6.26
CA ASN A 97 -1.13 4.34 -6.99
C ASN A 97 -0.35 3.10 -7.46
N ILE A 98 -0.27 2.05 -6.62
CA ILE A 98 0.36 0.79 -7.02
C ILE A 98 -0.43 0.11 -8.14
N LEU A 99 -1.76 0.09 -8.05
CA LEU A 99 -2.61 -0.48 -9.08
C LEU A 99 -2.42 0.21 -10.44
N ASP A 100 -2.31 1.54 -10.44
CA ASP A 100 -2.06 2.31 -11.66
C ASP A 100 -0.68 1.99 -12.25
N LEU A 101 0.36 1.83 -11.41
CA LEU A 101 1.67 1.39 -11.87
C LEU A 101 1.63 -0.01 -12.47
N LEU A 102 1.02 -0.98 -11.78
CA LEU A 102 0.93 -2.37 -12.24
C LEU A 102 0.22 -2.47 -13.59
N ARG A 103 -0.87 -1.70 -13.77
CA ARG A 103 -1.58 -1.61 -15.05
C ARG A 103 -0.75 -0.99 -16.17
N ALA A 104 0.15 -0.07 -15.84
CA ALA A 104 1.08 0.51 -16.82
C ALA A 104 2.21 -0.46 -17.21
N MET A 105 2.41 -1.54 -16.45
CA MET A 105 3.39 -2.59 -16.75
C MET A 105 2.82 -3.76 -17.56
N GLU A 106 1.49 -3.84 -17.75
CA GLU A 106 0.84 -4.78 -18.68
C GLU A 106 1.19 -4.48 -20.14
#